data_AF-A0A9Q0TNY9-F1
#
_entry.id   AF-A0A9Q0TNY9-F1
#
_cell.length_a   1.000
_cell.length_b   1.000
_cell.length_c   1.000
_cell.angle_alpha   90.00
_cell.angle_beta   90.00
_cell.angle_gamma   90.00
#
_symmetry.space_group_name_H-M   'P 1'
#
loop_
_entity.id
_entity.type
_entity.pdbx_description
1 polymer ?
#
loop_
_entity_poly.entity_id
_entity_poly.type
_entity_poly.pdbx_seq_one_letter_code
_entity_poly.pdbx_strand_id
1 'polypeptide(L)'
;MLEVEELKPFLPFSSRPAAIDYIVCDESDVFVTNKNGNMAKILAGRRRYAGHKRTIRPNAKKLSSLFMSWDQMDWDTFSRKVKASQRGFIGEPDEDEATTFLHLRDATH
;
A
#
# COMPACT_ATOMS: atom_id res chain seq x y z
N MET A 1 6.83 16.87 -2.82
CA MET A 1 5.90 16.67 -3.95
C MET A 1 6.50 17.44 -5.11
N LEU A 2 6.63 16.86 -6.31
CA LEU A 2 7.29 17.54 -7.43
C LEU A 2 6.50 18.78 -7.84
N GLU A 3 7.20 19.87 -8.17
CA GLU A 3 6.55 21.10 -8.62
C GLU A 3 6.02 20.92 -10.05
N VAL A 4 4.92 21.62 -10.37
CA VAL A 4 4.28 21.53 -11.70
C VAL A 4 5.25 21.92 -12.82
N GLU A 5 6.18 22.83 -12.53
CA GLU A 5 7.21 23.27 -13.47
C GLU A 5 8.21 22.17 -13.83
N GLU A 6 8.61 21.34 -12.86
CA GLU A 6 9.54 20.22 -13.05
C GLU A 6 8.90 19.10 -13.89
N LEU A 7 7.57 19.02 -13.91
CA LEU A 7 6.81 18.02 -14.65
C LEU A 7 6.57 18.40 -16.11
N LYS A 8 6.67 19.69 -16.48
CA LYS A 8 6.40 20.18 -17.84
C LYS A 8 7.09 19.41 -18.97
N PRO A 9 8.38 19.01 -18.85
CA PRO A 9 9.07 18.24 -19.91
C PRO A 9 8.47 16.85 -20.18
N PHE A 10 7.69 16.30 -19.24
CA PHE A 10 7.15 14.95 -19.30
C PHE A 10 5.69 14.90 -19.78
N LEU A 11 4.97 16.02 -19.73
CA LEU A 11 3.56 16.15 -20.14
C LEU A 11 3.28 15.74 -21.61
N PRO A 12 4.19 15.93 -22.59
CA PRO A 12 3.96 15.48 -23.96
C PRO A 12 3.92 13.96 -24.12
N PHE A 13 4.33 13.19 -23.11
CA PHE A 13 4.45 11.74 -23.18
C PHE A 13 3.52 11.09 -22.17
N SER A 14 2.47 10.42 -22.65
CA SER A 14 1.42 9.85 -21.80
C SER A 14 1.91 8.85 -20.74
N SER A 15 3.04 8.18 -20.96
CA SER A 15 3.61 7.18 -20.05
C SER A 15 4.64 7.73 -19.04
N ARG A 16 5.24 8.90 -19.30
CA ARG A 16 6.36 9.40 -18.47
C ARG A 16 5.95 9.87 -17.07
N PRO A 17 4.78 10.53 -16.88
CA PRO A 17 4.29 10.83 -15.53
C PRO A 17 4.16 9.56 -14.67
N ALA A 18 3.63 8.47 -15.23
CA ALA A 18 3.51 7.20 -14.51
C ALA A 18 4.87 6.56 -14.17
N ALA A 19 5.87 6.73 -15.04
CA ALA A 19 7.23 6.27 -14.76
C ALA A 19 7.87 7.06 -13.61
N ILE A 20 7.62 8.37 -13.53
CA ILE A 20 8.07 9.21 -12.41
C ILE A 20 7.41 8.75 -11.12
N ASP A 21 6.09 8.58 -11.11
CA ASP A 21 5.36 8.09 -9.93
C ASP A 21 5.92 6.73 -9.47
N TYR A 22 6.26 5.84 -10.40
CA TYR A 22 6.88 4.55 -10.10
C TYR A 22 8.23 4.71 -9.40
N ILE A 23 9.14 5.51 -9.95
CA ILE A 23 10.49 5.71 -9.38
C ILE A 23 10.37 6.32 -7.98
N VAL A 24 9.54 7.35 -7.81
CA VAL A 24 9.33 8.00 -6.50
C VAL A 24 8.79 7.00 -5.48
N CYS A 25 7.82 6.17 -5.86
CA CYS A 25 7.26 5.15 -4.97
C CYS A 25 8.22 3.99 -4.69
N ASP A 26 9.12 3.65 -5.61
CA ASP A 26 10.13 2.62 -5.40
C ASP A 26 11.24 3.12 -4.46
N GLU A 27 11.63 4.38 -4.61
CA GLU A 27 12.72 4.96 -3.82
C GLU A 27 12.31 5.35 -2.39
N SER A 28 11.02 5.63 -2.13
CA SER A 28 10.55 6.04 -0.80
C SER A 28 10.72 4.98 0.30
N ASP A 29 10.87 5.42 1.55
CA ASP A 29 10.93 4.50 2.70
C ASP A 29 9.60 3.75 2.91
N VAL A 30 8.49 4.44 2.70
CA VAL A 30 7.13 3.93 2.87
C VAL A 30 6.30 4.27 1.63
N PHE A 31 5.58 3.28 1.11
CA PHE A 31 4.60 3.44 0.05
C PHE A 31 3.22 3.05 0.57
N VAL A 32 2.20 3.87 0.31
CA VAL A 32 0.80 3.57 0.69
C VAL A 32 -0.03 3.50 -0.58
N THR A 33 -0.79 2.43 -0.76
CA THR A 33 -1.66 2.26 -1.92
C THR A 33 -3.12 2.03 -1.52
N ASN A 34 -4.04 2.74 -2.18
CA ASN A 34 -5.49 2.58 -1.99
C ASN A 34 -6.16 1.69 -3.06
N LYS A 35 -5.43 1.27 -4.10
CA LYS A 35 -5.94 0.46 -5.21
C LYS A 35 -5.00 -0.69 -5.54
N ASN A 36 -5.56 -1.85 -5.82
CA ASN A 36 -4.79 -3.05 -6.19
C ASN A 36 -4.56 -3.13 -7.72
N GLY A 37 -4.13 -2.02 -8.33
CA GLY A 37 -3.82 -1.95 -9.76
C GLY A 37 -2.44 -2.54 -10.10
N ASN A 38 -2.12 -2.63 -11.40
CA ASN A 38 -0.85 -3.22 -11.87
C ASN A 38 0.38 -2.55 -11.27
N MET A 39 0.41 -1.21 -11.23
CA MET A 39 1.50 -0.45 -10.62
C MET A 39 1.70 -0.80 -9.14
N ALA A 40 0.60 -0.92 -8.39
CA ALA A 40 0.65 -1.28 -6.97
C ALA A 40 1.20 -2.70 -6.76
N LYS A 41 0.82 -3.65 -7.62
CA LYS A 41 1.33 -5.04 -7.57
C LYS A 41 2.82 -5.11 -7.88
N ILE A 42 3.27 -4.40 -8.91
CA ILE A 42 4.68 -4.35 -9.31
C ILE A 42 5.52 -3.71 -8.18
N LEU A 43 5.10 -2.56 -7.66
CA LEU A 43 5.78 -1.89 -6.55
C LEU A 43 5.79 -2.76 -5.28
N ALA A 44 4.68 -3.42 -4.94
CA ALA A 44 4.64 -4.30 -3.77
C ALA A 44 5.65 -5.45 -3.89
N GLY A 45 5.72 -6.11 -5.05
CA GLY A 45 6.68 -7.19 -5.28
C GLY A 45 8.14 -6.68 -5.23
N ARG A 46 8.44 -5.60 -5.95
CA ARG A 46 9.77 -5.01 -5.98
C ARG A 46 10.22 -4.55 -4.60
N ARG A 47 9.39 -3.77 -3.91
CA ARG A 47 9.68 -3.28 -2.57
C ARG A 47 9.78 -4.42 -1.56
N ARG A 48 9.05 -5.52 -1.70
CA ARG A 48 9.14 -6.68 -0.80
C ARG A 48 10.47 -7.43 -0.91
N TYR A 49 10.96 -7.65 -2.13
CA TYR A 49 12.09 -8.56 -2.38
C TYR A 49 13.41 -7.88 -2.77
N ALA A 50 13.41 -6.62 -3.23
CA ALA A 50 14.61 -5.88 -3.62
C ALA A 50 15.09 -4.93 -2.50
N GLY A 51 15.49 -5.50 -1.36
CA GLY A 51 15.99 -4.72 -0.22
C GLY A 51 14.89 -4.21 0.72
N HIS A 52 13.76 -4.94 0.81
CA HIS A 52 12.60 -4.71 1.67
C HIS A 52 12.33 -3.24 2.08
N LYS A 53 11.36 -2.61 1.42
CA LYS A 53 10.79 -1.31 1.79
C LYS A 53 9.31 -1.44 2.10
N ARG A 54 8.84 -0.71 3.12
CA ARG A 54 7.48 -0.87 3.67
C ARG A 54 6.41 -0.49 2.63
N THR A 55 5.39 -1.33 2.50
CA THR A 55 4.25 -1.10 1.59
C THR A 55 2.93 -1.30 2.33
N ILE A 56 2.24 -0.20 2.64
CA ILE A 56 1.01 -0.19 3.42
C ILE A 56 -0.19 -0.23 2.48
N ARG A 57 -1.05 -1.22 2.66
CA ARG A 57 -2.37 -1.28 2.00
C ARG A 57 -3.46 -1.13 3.05
N PRO A 58 -4.07 0.06 3.24
CA PRO A 58 -5.01 0.27 4.34
C PRO A 58 -6.08 -0.82 4.39
N ASN A 59 -6.28 -1.42 5.57
CA ASN A 59 -7.37 -2.37 5.80
C ASN A 59 -8.69 -1.60 5.92
N ALA A 60 -9.20 -1.09 4.80
CA ALA A 60 -10.32 -0.15 4.75
C ALA A 60 -11.54 -0.65 5.54
N LYS A 61 -11.82 -1.95 5.51
CA LYS A 61 -12.95 -2.54 6.24
C LYS A 61 -12.80 -2.39 7.75
N LYS A 62 -11.63 -2.71 8.32
CA LYS A 62 -11.38 -2.60 9.77
C LYS A 62 -11.12 -1.16 10.21
N LEU A 63 -10.46 -0.37 9.37
CA LEU A 63 -10.12 1.02 9.67
C LEU A 63 -11.34 1.94 9.61
N SER A 64 -12.29 1.70 8.71
CA SER A 64 -13.48 2.56 8.56
C SER A 64 -14.27 2.68 9.87
N SER A 65 -14.61 1.56 10.51
CA SER A 65 -15.34 1.59 11.80
C SER A 65 -14.52 2.22 12.93
N LEU A 66 -13.19 2.03 12.92
CA LEU A 66 -12.30 2.63 13.90
C LEU A 66 -12.22 4.15 13.74
N PHE A 67 -12.17 4.66 12.51
CA PHE A 67 -12.19 6.08 12.24
C PHE A 67 -13.55 6.73 12.57
N MET A 68 -14.66 6.01 12.49
CA MET A 68 -15.97 6.54 12.91
C MET A 68 -16.11 6.73 14.42
N SER A 69 -15.25 6.10 15.24
CA SER A 69 -15.29 6.15 16.70
C SER A 69 -14.01 6.71 17.32
N TRP A 70 -13.20 7.42 16.52
CA TRP A 70 -11.86 7.87 16.92
C TRP A 70 -11.87 8.85 18.09
N ASP A 71 -12.94 9.65 18.23
CA ASP A 71 -13.17 10.65 19.28
C ASP A 71 -13.71 10.05 20.58
N GLN A 72 -14.09 8.77 20.56
CA GLN A 72 -14.62 8.04 21.72
C GLN A 72 -13.52 7.34 22.53
N MET A 73 -12.24 7.51 22.15
CA MET A 73 -11.11 6.89 22.84
C MET A 73 -9.87 7.79 22.81
N ASP A 74 -8.94 7.55 23.73
CA ASP A 74 -7.66 8.23 23.74
C ASP A 74 -6.76 7.79 22.57
N TRP A 75 -5.75 8.61 22.28
CA TRP A 75 -4.82 8.38 21.17
C TRP A 75 -4.06 7.06 21.27
N ASP A 76 -3.66 6.63 22.47
CA ASP A 76 -2.91 5.40 22.65
C ASP A 76 -3.77 4.18 22.34
N THR A 77 -5.03 4.19 22.79
CA THR A 77 -6.02 3.17 22.47
C THR A 77 -6.33 3.15 20.97
N PHE A 78 -6.57 4.31 20.36
CA PHE A 78 -6.81 4.43 18.93
C PHE A 78 -5.64 3.89 18.10
N SER A 79 -4.41 4.37 18.36
CA SER A 79 -3.22 3.98 17.60
C SER A 79 -2.93 2.48 17.72
N ARG A 80 -3.16 1.88 18.90
CA ARG A 80 -3.02 0.44 19.11
C ARG A 80 -4.00 -0.36 18.28
N LYS A 81 -5.27 0.09 18.22
CA LYS A 81 -6.31 -0.53 17.37
C LYS A 81 -6.01 -0.37 15.87
N VAL A 82 -5.49 0.78 15.44
CA VAL A 82 -5.04 1.00 14.04
C VAL A 82 -3.92 0.00 13.71
N LYS A 83 -2.87 -0.06 14.52
CA LYS A 83 -1.74 -0.99 14.32
C LYS A 83 -2.19 -2.46 14.28
N ALA A 84 -3.10 -2.84 15.18
CA ALA A 84 -3.66 -4.20 15.19
C ALA A 84 -4.48 -4.51 13.94
N SER A 85 -5.26 -3.54 13.45
CA SER A 85 -6.11 -3.69 12.26
C SER A 85 -5.30 -3.79 10.96
N GLN A 86 -4.08 -3.25 10.99
CA GLN A 86 -3.18 -3.14 9.84
C GLN A 86 -2.15 -4.28 9.75
N ARG A 87 -2.09 -5.20 10.73
CA ARG A 87 -1.27 -6.43 10.64
C ARG A 87 -1.67 -7.26 9.42
N GLY A 88 -0.71 -7.74 8.63
CA GLY A 88 -0.97 -8.45 7.37
C GLY A 88 -1.12 -7.53 6.15
N PHE A 89 -0.95 -6.22 6.34
CA PHE A 89 -1.19 -5.20 5.32
C PHE A 89 -0.06 -4.14 5.30
N ILE A 90 1.14 -4.51 5.76
CA ILE A 90 2.32 -3.64 5.81
C ILE A 90 3.45 -4.08 4.88
N GLY A 91 3.28 -5.22 4.20
CA GLY A 91 4.13 -5.63 3.08
C GLY A 91 5.38 -6.39 3.49
N GLU A 92 5.38 -7.00 4.69
CA GLU A 92 6.51 -7.81 5.16
C GLU A 92 6.77 -9.01 4.24
N PRO A 93 8.02 -9.51 4.12
CA PRO A 93 8.35 -10.65 3.25
C PRO A 93 7.59 -11.92 3.64
N ASP A 94 7.47 -12.18 4.95
CA ASP A 94 6.81 -13.37 5.52
C ASP A 94 5.31 -13.15 5.80
N GLU A 95 4.74 -12.02 5.36
CA GLU A 95 3.28 -11.88 5.22
C GLU A 95 2.84 -12.70 3.99
N ASP A 96 2.92 -14.04 4.15
CA ASP A 96 2.61 -15.04 3.14
C ASP A 96 1.11 -15.07 2.79
N GLU A 97 0.90 -15.50 1.56
CA GLU A 97 -0.26 -15.86 0.74
C GLU A 97 -1.47 -16.57 1.40
N ALA A 98 -1.79 -16.35 2.67
CA ALA A 98 -2.96 -16.95 3.30
C ALA A 98 -4.29 -16.54 2.63
N THR A 99 -4.33 -15.42 1.89
CA THR A 99 -5.55 -15.05 1.13
C THR A 99 -5.58 -15.62 -0.30
N THR A 100 -4.41 -15.84 -0.92
CA THR A 100 -4.34 -16.38 -2.30
C THR A 100 -4.49 -17.90 -2.31
N PHE A 101 -3.91 -18.61 -1.33
CA PHE A 101 -4.09 -20.06 -1.22
C PHE A 101 -5.49 -20.48 -0.78
N LEU A 102 -6.20 -19.68 0.01
CA LEU A 102 -7.60 -19.95 0.33
C LEU A 102 -8.50 -19.84 -0.90
N HIS A 103 -8.27 -18.87 -1.80
CA HIS A 103 -9.07 -18.75 -3.03
C HIS A 103 -8.75 -19.79 -4.10
N LEU A 104 -7.54 -20.37 -4.11
CA LEU A 104 -7.18 -21.44 -5.03
C LEU A 104 -7.64 -22.83 -4.55
N ARG A 105 -7.90 -23.00 -3.25
CA ARG A 105 -8.46 -24.26 -2.71
C ARG A 105 -9.94 -24.43 -3.00
N ASP A 106 -10.68 -23.32 -3.12
CA ASP A 106 -12.13 -23.32 -3.40
C ASP A 106 -12.45 -23.36 -4.91
N ALA A 107 -11.44 -23.30 -5.79
CA ALA A 107 -11.61 -23.40 -7.25
C ALA A 107 -11.36 -24.80 -7.82
N THR A 108 -11.05 -25.77 -6.96
CA THR A 108 -10.92 -27.18 -7.32
C THR A 108 -11.74 -28.02 -6.35
N HIS A 109 -13.07 -27.93 -6.44
CA HIS A 109 -14.05 -28.99 -6.14
C HIS A 109 -15.36 -28.65 -6.85
#